data_AF-A0A7I9V9Z7-F1
#
_entry.id   AF-A0A7I9V9Z7-F1
#
_cell.length_a   1.000
_cell.length_b   1.000
_cell.length_c   1.000
_cell.angle_alpha   90.00
_cell.angle_beta   90.00
_cell.angle_gamma   90.00
#
_symmetry.space_group_name_H-M   'P 1'
#
loop_
_entity.id
_entity.type
_entity.pdbx_description
1 polymer ?
#
loop_
_entity_poly.entity_id
_entity_poly.type
_entity_poly.pdbx_seq_one_letter_code
_entity_poly.pdbx_strand_id
1 'polypeptide(L)' 'MEFTEFAGYRVIRRLGAGGMGQVFLVEHPRLPRQDALKLLDAGVSRISPPDSGARPTCSRS' A
#
# COMPACT_ATOMS: atom_id res chain seq x y z
N MET A 1 -10.81 -3.73 -13.73
CA MET A 1 -9.70 -2.77 -13.58
C MET A 1 -8.47 -3.43 -14.12
N GLU A 2 -8.03 -3.01 -15.30
CA GLU A 2 -6.89 -3.57 -16.01
C GLU A 2 -5.78 -2.51 -15.98
N PHE A 3 -5.01 -2.51 -14.90
CA PHE A 3 -3.84 -1.63 -14.77
C PHE A 3 -2.65 -2.40 -15.35
N THR A 4 -2.07 -1.89 -16.43
CA THR A 4 -0.91 -2.48 -17.09
C THR A 4 0.42 -2.08 -16.43
N GLU A 5 0.44 -0.93 -15.73
CA GLU A 5 1.62 -0.41 -15.06
C GLU A 5 1.25 0.25 -13.72
N PHE A 6 2.12 0.10 -12.72
CA PHE A 6 1.96 0.67 -11.39
C PHE A 6 3.31 1.12 -10.82
N ALA A 7 3.43 2.40 -10.44
CA ALA A 7 4.68 2.98 -9.92
C ALA A 7 5.93 2.72 -10.79
N GLY A 8 5.73 2.61 -12.12
CA GLY A 8 6.78 2.28 -13.08
C GLY A 8 7.06 0.78 -13.26
N TYR A 9 6.41 -0.09 -12.50
CA TYR A 9 6.46 -1.54 -12.67
C TYR A 9 5.37 -2.02 -13.63
N ARG A 10 5.71 -2.95 -14.51
CA ARG A 10 4.75 -3.52 -15.47
C ARG A 10 4.04 -4.73 -14.87
N VAL A 11 2.72 -4.73 -14.86
CA VAL A 11 1.93 -5.85 -14.35
C VAL A 11 1.89 -6.97 -15.40
N ILE A 12 2.40 -8.16 -15.03
CA ILE A 12 2.38 -9.34 -15.90
C ILE A 12 1.10 -10.15 -15.69
N ARG A 13 0.81 -10.52 -14.45
CA ARG A 13 -0.39 -11.31 -14.11
C ARG A 13 -0.74 -11.23 -12.63
N ARG A 14 -1.99 -11.53 -12.29
CA ARG A 14 -2.39 -11.77 -10.90
C ARG A 14 -1.87 -13.12 -10.42
N LEU A 15 -1.21 -13.13 -9.26
CA LEU A 15 -0.76 -14.36 -8.59
C LEU A 15 -1.80 -14.90 -7.62
N GLY A 16 -2.54 -14.03 -6.95
CA GLY A 16 -3.58 -14.44 -6.01
C GLY A 16 -4.34 -13.27 -5.39
N ALA A 17 -5.39 -13.61 -4.64
CA ALA A 17 -6.18 -12.66 -3.86
C ALA A 17 -6.50 -13.29 -2.49
N GLY A 18 -6.57 -12.47 -1.44
CA GLY A 18 -6.91 -12.89 -0.09
C GLY A 18 -7.50 -11.74 0.73
N GLY A 19 -7.82 -11.98 2.00
CA GLY A 19 -8.56 -11.01 2.83
C GLY A 19 -7.86 -9.67 3.12
N MET A 20 -6.56 -9.56 2.84
CA MET A 20 -5.80 -8.30 2.97
C MET A 20 -5.58 -7.59 1.63
N GLY A 21 -6.02 -8.18 0.52
CA GLY A 21 -5.90 -7.62 -0.83
C GLY A 21 -5.32 -8.60 -1.86
N GLN A 22 -4.69 -8.06 -2.90
CA GLN A 22 -4.36 -8.79 -4.12
C GLN A 22 -2.85 -8.79 -4.40
N VAL A 23 -2.33 -9.89 -4.95
CA VAL A 23 -0.91 -10.06 -5.28
C VAL A 23 -0.75 -10.21 -6.78
N PHE A 24 0.17 -9.43 -7.35
CA PHE A 24 0.48 -9.40 -8.77
C PHE A 24 1.96 -9.68 -8.99
N LEU A 25 2.26 -10.39 -10.08
CA LEU A 25 3.61 -10.50 -10.62
C LEU A 25 3.87 -9.27 -11.47
N VAL A 26 4.93 -8.54 -11.16
CA VAL A 26 5.32 -7.33 -11.87
C VAL A 26 6.75 -7.44 -12.37
N GLU A 27 7.08 -6.72 -13.44
CA GLU A 27 8.42 -6.63 -14.00
C GLU A 27 9.04 -5.27 -13.65
N HIS A 28 10.30 -5.29 -13.22
CA HIS A 28 11.04 -4.08 -12.92
C HIS A 28 11.53 -3.42 -14.22
N PRO A 29 11.28 -2.11 -14.45
CA PRO A 29 11.63 -1.43 -15.71
C PRO A 29 13.12 -1.40 -16.08
N ARG A 30 14.03 -1.64 -15.12
CA ARG A 30 15.49 -1.50 -15.33
C ARG A 30 16.28 -2.75 -15.00
N LEU A 31 15.72 -3.67 -14.21
CA LEU A 31 16.33 -4.96 -13.92
C LEU A 31 15.43 -6.04 -14.51
N PRO A 32 15.96 -7.02 -15.27
CA PRO A 32 15.18 -8.13 -15.81
C PRO A 32 14.82 -9.13 -14.70
N ARG A 33 14.08 -8.67 -13.69
CA ARG A 33 13.61 -9.42 -12.54
C ARG A 33 12.11 -9.19 -12.38
N GLN A 34 11.45 -10.24 -11.90
CA GLN A 34 10.03 -10.22 -11.60
C GLN A 34 9.84 -10.16 -10.09
N ASP A 35 9.06 -9.20 -9.63
CA ASP A 35 8.75 -8.95 -8.22
C ASP A 35 7.26 -9.23 -7.95
N ALA A 36 6.92 -9.49 -6.68
CA ALA A 36 5.54 -9.66 -6.25
C ALA A 36 5.02 -8.37 -5.61
N LEU A 37 4.04 -7.72 -6.25
CA LEU A 37 3.41 -6.50 -5.75
C LEU A 37 2.09 -6.86 -5.04
N LYS A 38 2.00 -6.51 -3.75
CA LYS A 38 0.79 -6.72 -2.94
C LYS A 38 0.03 -5.39 -2.77
N LEU A 39 -1.14 -5.31 -3.38
CA LEU A 39 -2.09 -4.22 -3.18
C LEU A 39 -2.92 -4.54 -1.93
N LEU A 40 -2.86 -3.64 -0.94
CA LEU A 40 -3.65 -3.76 0.28
C LEU A 40 -4.99 -3.03 0.12
N ASP A 41 -6.06 -3.62 0.63
CA ASP A 41 -7.35 -2.95 0.68
C ASP A 41 -7.30 -1.74 1.63
N ALA A 42 -8.07 -0.69 1.32
CA ALA A 42 -8.03 0.60 2.02
C ALA A 42 -8.30 0.51 3.54
N GLY A 43 -8.88 -0.59 4.03
CA GLY A 43 -9.08 -0.86 5.45
C GLY A 43 -7.82 -1.27 6.24
N VAL A 44 -6.73 -1.63 5.55
CA VAL A 44 -5.49 -2.14 6.17
C VAL A 44 -4.48 -1.01 6.45
N SER A 45 -4.52 0.07 5.65
CA SER A 45 -3.58 1.19 5.82
C SER A 45 -4.17 2.26 6.74
N ARG A 46 -3.92 2.10 8.03
CA ARG A 46 -3.87 3.23 8.96
C ARG A 46 -2.45 3.32 9.48
N ILE A 47 -1.63 4.18 8.87
CA ILE A 47 -0.59 4.81 9.67
C ILE A 47 -1.34 5.74 10.61
N SER A 48 -1.61 5.24 11.82
CA SER A 48 -2.10 6.09 12.90
C SER A 48 -1.07 7.20 13.06
N PRO A 49 -1.43 8.50 12.96
CA PRO A 49 -0.50 9.54 13.37
C PRO A 49 -0.03 9.20 14.79
N PRO A 50 1.28 9.34 15.11
CA PRO A 50 1.70 9.26 16.50
C PRO A 50 0.88 10.30 17.25
N ASP A 51 0.18 9.85 18.30
CA ASP A 51 -0.65 10.69 19.16
C ASP A 51 0.10 12.01 19.39
N SER A 52 -0.42 13.07 18.77
CA SER A 52 0.20 14.39 18.81
C SER A 52 -0.16 14.98 20.16
N GLY A 53 0.59 14.55 21.18
CA GLY A 53 0.84 15.24 22.43
C GLY A 53 -0.39 15.84 23.13
N ALA A 54 -0.79 15.18 24.21
CA ALA A 54 -1.35 15.91 25.33
C ALA A 54 -0.53 17.19 25.61
N ARG A 55 -1.19 18.34 25.56
CA ARG A 55 -0.83 19.48 26.41
C ARG A 55 -2.08 19.95 27.15
N PRO A 56 -2.06 19.92 28.49
CA PRO A 56 -3.14 20.44 29.32
C PRO A 56 -3.04 21.98 29.39
N THR A 57 -4.07 22.59 29.98
CA THR A 57 -4.19 23.98 30.48
C THR A 57 -4.96 24.97 29.61
N CYS A 58 -6.23 25.16 29.98
CA CYS A 58 -6.74 26.45 30.46
C CYS A 58 -8.06 26.23 31.21
N SER A 59 -7.98 26.02 32.53
CA SER A 59 -9.10 26.32 33.42
C SER A 59 -9.22 27.85 33.47
N ARG A 60 -10.23 28.41 32.81
CA ARG A 60 -10.63 29.81 33.01
C ARG A 60 -11.94 29.78 33.79
N SER A 61 -11.82 29.96 35.11
CA SER A 61 -12.89 30.32 36.03
C SER A 61 -12.34 31.39 36.95
#